data_AF-A0A1D3RPL3-F1
#
_entry.id   AF-A0A1D3RPL3-F1
#
_cell.length_a   1.000
_cell.length_b   1.000
_cell.length_c   1.000
_cell.angle_alpha   90.00
_cell.angle_beta   90.00
_cell.angle_gamma   90.00
#
_symmetry.space_group_name_H-M   'P 1'
#
loop_
_entity.id
_entity.type
_entity.pdbx_description
1 polymer ?
#
loop_
_entity_poly.entity_id
_entity_poly.type
_entity_poly.pdbx_seq_one_letter_code
_entity_poly.pdbx_strand_id
1 'polypeptide(L)'
;MAKYCFFFALFVAAVIYIFSPKHRSVIPMFAALGGLLLALGLQNVAFIPSLINSLIVRPNPVLTEGQFMQSNIDATLNAYDINNIETVDYKINLDAADDITRWSTQKHFENIPVWDREFLKDVYQQLQGLRPYYNFQSVDEDRYYLSGHTQQVNLSARELNINKIPEAAKSWENIHLRYTHGYGAVVTPAAQDAGKPIVWYLRDLNMHSDVELAVETPDIYYGEEKYTYAIVPNKLDILGLSDSGQDVNSSYKGGSGIPFKSLFRKLLLAIYFSDEKIFFSTNISAQSKILLRRNIVDRVTRLTPFLHLDKDPYLVITKGRFYWIQDAYTLSDKYPVSKFASDNFLSGTKDFNYIRNSVKIMIDAYTGSVKYYIAEPDDPIINAYRVAYPGVFKQLEDIPSDLRRHLRYPRELYFMQMMVYAKYHQTNPNLFFEQAETWQFAKVNKKSIMPYYQTMDFGHCNNREEFVMINPMTPINRSNLSMIGVAGIFDTKSCEADSYKPNIKVYKFKRDVQVNGPAQVEALIDQDPVISEQFTLWDQHGSNVEKGRMVILPMGENSILYVQPIYMIATKTKIPELTRVIVSIGNEVVMARTLRVAFKKLKEKFEQGAKETSKTGISIP
;
A
#
# COMPACT_ATOMS: atom_id res chain seq x y z
N MET A 1 5.97 46.69 18.93
CA MET A 1 6.15 47.76 19.92
C MET A 1 7.20 48.81 19.50
N ALA A 2 8.42 48.42 19.10
CA ALA A 2 9.50 49.34 18.70
C ALA A 2 9.14 50.33 17.56
N LYS A 3 8.35 49.91 16.56
CA LYS A 3 7.92 50.79 15.45
C LYS A 3 7.04 51.96 15.93
N TYR A 4 6.18 51.75 16.94
CA TYR A 4 5.25 52.77 17.42
C TYR A 4 5.93 53.82 18.33
N CYS A 5 6.83 53.39 19.22
CA CYS A 5 7.64 54.33 20.01
C CYS A 5 8.53 55.22 19.13
N PHE A 6 8.91 54.73 17.95
CA PHE A 6 9.76 55.44 17.00
C PHE A 6 9.00 56.51 16.18
N PHE A 7 7.80 56.19 15.66
CA PHE A 7 6.93 57.21 15.04
C PHE A 7 6.60 58.35 16.01
N PHE A 8 6.43 58.03 17.28
CA PHE A 8 6.24 59.02 18.34
C PHE A 8 7.48 59.91 18.54
N ALA A 9 8.69 59.33 18.56
CA ALA A 9 9.93 60.11 18.66
C ALA A 9 10.19 61.02 17.44
N LEU A 10 9.88 60.55 16.22
CA LEU A 10 9.94 61.36 14.99
C LEU A 10 8.93 62.50 15.01
N PHE A 11 7.71 62.24 15.49
CA PHE A 11 6.68 63.26 15.66
C PHE A 11 7.12 64.33 16.66
N VAL A 12 7.66 63.94 17.82
CA VAL A 12 8.19 64.87 18.83
C VAL A 12 9.37 65.68 18.28
N ALA A 13 10.29 65.06 17.55
CA ALA A 13 11.42 65.76 16.92
C ALA A 13 10.97 66.74 15.81
N ALA A 14 9.96 66.37 15.02
CA ALA A 14 9.38 67.25 14.00
C ALA A 14 8.65 68.45 14.63
N VAL A 15 7.90 68.23 15.71
CA VAL A 15 7.23 69.30 16.47
C VAL A 15 8.27 70.25 17.10
N ILE A 16 9.33 69.73 17.72
CA ILE A 16 10.42 70.55 18.28
C ILE A 16 11.14 71.36 17.18
N TYR A 17 11.31 70.79 15.98
CA TYR A 17 11.91 71.49 14.85
C TYR A 17 11.02 72.61 14.29
N ILE A 18 9.71 72.39 14.22
CA ILE A 18 8.72 73.37 13.72
C ILE A 18 8.57 74.54 14.69
N PHE A 19 8.61 74.31 16.01
CA PHE A 19 8.40 75.34 17.03
C PHE A 19 9.68 76.01 17.57
N SER A 20 10.86 75.67 17.04
CA SER A 20 12.12 76.28 17.48
C SER A 20 12.40 77.60 16.75
N PRO A 21 12.54 78.75 17.45
CA PRO A 21 12.68 80.07 16.84
C PRO A 21 14.04 80.32 16.15
N LYS A 22 15.00 79.39 16.24
CA LYS A 22 16.28 79.42 15.50
C LYS A 22 16.39 78.14 14.65
N HIS A 23 15.90 78.19 13.41
CA HIS A 23 16.10 77.14 12.40
C HIS A 23 17.57 77.04 11.94
N ARG A 24 18.49 76.60 12.81
CA ARG A 24 19.93 76.55 12.45
C ARG A 24 20.61 75.21 12.65
N SER A 25 19.85 74.14 12.86
CA SER A 25 20.45 72.82 13.00
C SER A 25 19.47 71.73 12.54
N VAL A 26 19.71 71.20 11.34
CA VAL A 26 19.09 69.95 10.85
C VAL A 26 19.65 68.71 11.56
N ILE A 27 20.59 68.89 12.49
CA ILE A 27 21.28 67.82 13.24
C ILE A 27 20.30 66.90 13.99
N PRO A 28 19.21 67.36 14.65
CA PRO A 28 18.28 66.46 15.33
C PRO A 28 17.52 65.56 14.34
N MET A 29 17.21 66.06 13.15
CA MET A 29 16.55 65.30 12.08
C MET A 29 17.49 64.25 11.50
N PHE A 30 18.76 64.60 11.24
CA PHE A 30 19.77 63.63 10.80
C PHE A 30 20.12 62.62 11.90
N ALA A 31 20.10 63.00 13.18
CA ALA A 31 20.30 62.09 14.30
C ALA A 31 19.13 61.10 14.46
N ALA A 32 17.88 61.56 14.28
CA ALA A 32 16.71 60.70 14.29
C ALA A 32 16.70 59.73 13.09
N LEU A 33 17.10 60.22 11.89
CA LEU A 33 17.23 59.39 10.69
C LEU A 33 18.38 58.39 10.81
N GLY A 34 19.53 58.81 11.35
CA GLY A 34 20.66 57.93 11.65
C GLY A 34 20.28 56.86 12.67
N GLY A 35 19.55 57.23 13.72
CA GLY A 35 18.98 56.30 14.70
C GLY A 35 17.99 55.30 14.09
N LEU A 36 17.18 55.73 13.12
CA LEU A 36 16.29 54.84 12.36
C LEU A 36 17.07 53.82 11.56
N LEU A 37 18.06 54.28 10.80
CA LEU A 37 18.88 53.42 9.95
C LEU A 37 19.69 52.43 10.78
N LEU A 38 20.18 52.85 11.95
CA LEU A 38 20.81 51.97 12.93
C LEU A 38 19.82 50.95 13.51
N ALA A 39 18.62 51.37 13.91
CA ALA A 39 17.61 50.46 14.46
C ALA A 39 17.11 49.43 13.42
N LEU A 40 16.91 49.86 12.17
CA LEU A 40 16.57 48.99 11.05
C LEU A 40 17.74 48.07 10.66
N GLY A 41 18.97 48.58 10.71
CA GLY A 41 20.17 47.80 10.50
C GLY A 41 20.33 46.71 11.56
N LEU A 42 20.25 47.09 12.84
CA LEU A 42 20.39 46.21 14.00
C LEU A 42 19.33 45.10 14.07
N GLN A 43 18.10 45.34 13.58
CA GLN A 43 17.08 44.28 13.47
C GLN A 43 17.51 43.15 12.53
N ASN A 44 18.36 43.44 11.53
CA ASN A 44 18.90 42.47 10.60
C ASN A 44 20.29 41.97 11.02
N VAL A 45 20.85 42.47 12.12
CA VAL A 45 22.13 42.01 12.66
C VAL A 45 21.89 40.71 13.42
N ALA A 46 22.09 39.59 12.74
CA ALA A 46 22.03 38.25 13.30
C ALA A 46 23.15 37.95 14.33
N PHE A 47 23.97 38.95 14.69
CA PHE A 47 25.10 38.78 15.62
C PHE A 47 24.65 38.27 16.99
N ILE A 48 23.64 38.90 17.60
CA ILE A 48 23.14 38.49 18.93
C ILE A 48 22.47 37.09 18.87
N PRO A 49 21.52 36.81 17.96
CA PRO A 49 20.97 35.46 17.81
C PRO A 49 22.02 34.39 17.51
N SER A 50 23.02 34.70 16.68
CA SER A 50 24.12 33.78 16.36
C SER A 50 24.99 33.48 17.58
N LEU A 51 25.30 34.50 18.39
CA LEU A 51 26.06 34.34 19.62
C LEU A 51 25.30 33.48 20.64
N ILE A 52 24.00 33.74 20.83
CA ILE A 52 23.12 32.90 21.66
C ILE A 52 23.09 31.47 21.15
N ASN A 53 22.92 31.28 19.84
CA ASN A 53 22.89 29.96 19.22
C ASN A 53 24.22 29.20 19.44
N SER A 54 25.36 29.88 19.26
CA SER A 54 26.67 29.24 19.37
C SER A 54 27.11 28.98 20.80
N LEU A 55 26.78 29.85 21.75
CA LEU A 55 27.26 29.77 23.14
C LEU A 55 26.27 29.11 24.10
N ILE A 56 24.96 29.15 23.81
CA ILE A 56 23.92 28.65 24.71
C ILE A 56 23.18 27.45 24.09
N VAL A 57 22.67 27.59 22.86
CA VAL A 57 21.82 26.56 22.23
C VAL A 57 22.62 25.34 21.80
N ARG A 58 23.62 25.51 20.92
CA ARG A 58 24.42 24.40 20.38
C ARG A 58 25.14 23.56 21.44
N PRO A 59 25.66 24.13 22.54
CA PRO A 59 26.25 23.32 23.60
C PRO A 59 25.21 22.52 24.40
N ASN A 60 23.97 23.03 24.52
CA ASN A 60 22.91 22.42 25.33
C ASN A 60 21.59 22.31 24.53
N PRO A 61 21.55 21.58 23.41
CA PRO A 61 20.44 21.61 22.48
C PRO A 61 19.16 21.04 23.09
N VAL A 62 19.26 19.99 23.91
CA VAL A 62 18.06 19.40 24.54
C VAL A 62 17.51 20.28 25.66
N LEU A 63 18.37 20.95 26.44
CA LEU A 63 17.92 21.87 27.50
C LEU A 63 17.25 23.13 26.94
N THR A 64 17.70 23.60 25.77
CA THR A 64 17.22 24.85 25.17
C THR A 64 16.04 24.62 24.21
N GLU A 65 16.12 23.58 23.38
CA GLU A 65 15.14 23.29 22.32
C GLU A 65 14.24 22.09 22.62
N GLY A 66 14.40 21.44 23.78
CA GLY A 66 13.68 20.20 24.12
C GLY A 66 12.15 20.32 24.05
N GLN A 67 11.57 21.46 24.45
CA GLN A 67 10.12 21.69 24.32
C GLN A 67 9.68 21.79 22.85
N PHE A 68 10.49 22.41 21.99
CA PHE A 68 10.21 22.48 20.55
C PHE A 68 10.37 21.10 19.90
N MET A 69 11.36 20.31 20.34
CA MET A 69 11.49 18.91 19.94
C MET A 69 10.25 18.10 20.34
N GLN A 70 9.77 18.21 21.58
CA GLN A 70 8.55 17.55 22.02
C GLN A 70 7.35 17.96 21.17
N SER A 71 7.19 19.27 20.93
CA SER A 71 6.10 19.78 20.10
C SER A 71 6.18 19.24 18.66
N ASN A 72 7.38 19.13 18.08
CA ASN A 72 7.59 18.51 16.77
C ASN A 72 7.25 17.02 16.78
N ILE A 73 7.65 16.30 17.84
CA ILE A 73 7.35 14.86 17.99
C ILE A 73 5.84 14.65 18.05
N ASP A 74 5.15 15.31 18.97
CA ASP A 74 3.71 15.14 19.17
C ASP A 74 2.91 15.59 17.93
N ALA A 75 3.30 16.72 17.33
CA ALA A 75 2.68 17.22 16.10
C ALA A 75 2.87 16.25 14.94
N THR A 76 4.07 15.69 14.76
CA THR A 76 4.33 14.72 13.69
C THR A 76 3.57 13.43 13.95
N LEU A 77 3.61 12.88 15.16
CA LEU A 77 2.88 11.66 15.48
C LEU A 77 1.37 11.81 15.25
N ASN A 78 0.79 12.95 15.62
CA ASN A 78 -0.61 13.23 15.34
C ASN A 78 -0.87 13.46 13.84
N ALA A 79 -0.07 14.25 13.15
CA ALA A 79 -0.33 14.62 11.76
C ALA A 79 -0.26 13.44 10.78
N TYR A 80 0.45 12.37 11.14
CA TYR A 80 0.54 11.12 10.36
C TYR A 80 -0.31 9.97 10.91
N ASP A 81 -1.14 10.23 11.93
CA ASP A 81 -2.03 9.25 12.57
C ASP A 81 -1.28 8.03 13.16
N ILE A 82 -0.19 8.32 13.89
CA ILE A 82 0.70 7.32 14.50
C ILE A 82 0.98 7.62 15.98
N ASN A 83 0.17 8.47 16.62
CA ASN A 83 0.26 8.78 18.05
C ASN A 83 -0.33 7.68 18.95
N ASN A 84 -1.18 6.80 18.40
CA ASN A 84 -1.89 5.74 19.14
C ASN A 84 -1.41 4.33 18.79
N ILE A 85 -0.13 4.17 18.42
CA ILE A 85 0.44 2.85 18.12
C ILE A 85 0.63 2.04 19.41
N GLU A 86 0.01 0.86 19.46
CA GLU A 86 0.17 -0.06 20.59
C GLU A 86 1.53 -0.77 20.48
N THR A 87 2.40 -0.60 21.48
CA THR A 87 3.69 -1.30 21.53
C THR A 87 3.61 -2.46 22.50
N VAL A 88 3.92 -3.66 22.00
CA VAL A 88 3.92 -4.91 22.76
C VAL A 88 5.36 -5.42 22.86
N ASP A 89 5.85 -5.63 24.07
CA ASP A 89 7.16 -6.27 24.28
C ASP A 89 7.06 -7.76 23.99
N TYR A 90 7.62 -8.19 22.86
CA TYR A 90 7.64 -9.59 22.45
C TYR A 90 8.84 -10.30 23.07
N LYS A 91 8.58 -11.31 23.90
CA LYS A 91 9.62 -12.12 24.54
C LYS A 91 9.98 -13.27 23.61
N ILE A 92 11.26 -13.52 23.43
CA ILE A 92 11.75 -14.62 22.60
C ILE A 92 12.33 -15.69 23.50
N ASN A 93 12.00 -16.95 23.23
CA ASN A 93 12.60 -18.12 23.85
C ASN A 93 13.47 -18.84 22.82
N LEU A 94 14.65 -19.29 23.23
CA LEU A 94 15.60 -20.00 22.36
C LEU A 94 15.15 -21.46 22.10
N ASP A 95 14.28 -22.04 22.93
CA ASP A 95 13.70 -23.36 22.69
C ASP A 95 12.38 -23.28 21.92
N ALA A 96 12.48 -23.25 20.59
CA ALA A 96 11.34 -23.17 19.69
C ALA A 96 10.60 -24.51 19.51
N ALA A 97 11.01 -25.61 20.15
CA ALA A 97 10.45 -26.94 19.88
C ALA A 97 8.94 -27.05 20.21
N ASP A 98 8.51 -26.42 21.31
CA ASP A 98 7.11 -26.38 21.72
C ASP A 98 6.25 -25.52 20.78
N ASP A 99 6.79 -24.38 20.35
CA ASP A 99 6.13 -23.49 19.39
C ASP A 99 6.00 -24.19 18.03
N ILE A 100 7.06 -24.82 17.54
CA ILE A 100 7.05 -25.61 16.30
C ILE A 100 6.02 -26.75 16.42
N THR A 101 5.93 -27.42 17.57
CA THR A 101 4.95 -28.49 17.75
C THR A 101 3.51 -27.97 17.75
N ARG A 102 3.22 -26.89 18.49
CA ARG A 102 1.89 -26.25 18.50
C ARG A 102 1.49 -25.68 17.15
N TRP A 103 2.45 -25.14 16.40
CA TRP A 103 2.20 -24.58 15.07
C TRP A 103 2.12 -25.67 13.99
N SER A 104 2.87 -26.77 14.15
CA SER A 104 2.75 -27.94 13.26
C SER A 104 1.36 -28.58 13.31
N THR A 105 0.61 -28.35 14.40
CA THR A 105 -0.79 -28.75 14.56
C THR A 105 -1.78 -27.63 14.26
N GLN A 106 -1.33 -26.38 14.05
CA GLN A 106 -2.20 -25.32 13.57
C GLN A 106 -2.69 -25.59 12.15
N LYS A 107 -3.96 -25.25 11.91
CA LYS A 107 -4.73 -25.72 10.76
C LYS A 107 -4.40 -25.01 9.44
N HIS A 108 -3.78 -23.83 9.44
CA HIS A 108 -3.85 -22.90 8.30
C HIS A 108 -2.49 -22.45 7.73
N PHE A 109 -1.57 -23.38 7.45
CA PHE A 109 -0.38 -23.11 6.60
C PHE A 109 -0.74 -22.55 5.21
N GLU A 110 -1.99 -22.71 4.81
CA GLU A 110 -2.56 -22.32 3.52
C GLU A 110 -2.64 -20.79 3.33
N ASN A 111 -2.40 -20.01 4.38
CA ASN A 111 -2.38 -18.55 4.34
C ASN A 111 -0.98 -17.92 4.24
N ILE A 112 0.11 -18.71 4.30
CA ILE A 112 1.47 -18.16 4.15
C ILE A 112 1.70 -17.82 2.67
N PRO A 113 1.87 -16.53 2.30
CA PRO A 113 1.99 -16.10 0.92
C PRO A 113 3.37 -16.46 0.39
N VAL A 114 3.46 -17.59 -0.32
CA VAL A 114 4.70 -18.05 -0.96
C VAL A 114 4.88 -17.47 -2.36
N TRP A 115 3.89 -16.75 -2.87
CA TRP A 115 3.92 -16.11 -4.18
C TRP A 115 4.03 -14.59 -4.05
N ASP A 116 4.93 -14.00 -4.83
CA ASP A 116 5.06 -12.55 -4.97
C ASP A 116 4.20 -12.05 -6.11
N ARG A 117 3.53 -10.90 -5.89
CA ARG A 117 2.63 -10.28 -6.88
C ARG A 117 3.34 -9.98 -8.20
N GLU A 118 4.63 -9.63 -8.13
CA GLU A 118 5.47 -9.32 -9.28
C GLU A 118 5.67 -10.54 -10.18
N PHE A 119 5.89 -11.72 -9.59
CA PHE A 119 6.05 -12.97 -10.36
C PHE A 119 4.71 -13.52 -10.83
N LEU A 120 3.66 -13.43 -10.01
CA LEU A 120 2.32 -13.89 -10.39
C LEU A 120 1.76 -13.15 -11.60
N LYS A 121 2.07 -11.86 -11.76
CA LYS A 121 1.66 -11.09 -12.95
C LYS A 121 2.13 -11.75 -14.24
N ASP A 122 3.39 -12.16 -14.30
CA ASP A 122 3.97 -12.84 -15.48
C ASP A 122 3.32 -14.21 -15.68
N VAL A 123 3.11 -14.97 -14.60
CA VAL A 123 2.43 -16.28 -14.66
C VAL A 123 1.00 -16.14 -15.20
N TYR A 124 0.23 -15.18 -14.70
CA TYR A 124 -1.14 -14.92 -15.13
C TYR A 124 -1.18 -14.51 -16.60
N GLN A 125 -0.27 -13.63 -17.02
CA GLN A 125 -0.20 -13.19 -18.41
C GLN A 125 0.10 -14.35 -19.38
N GLN A 126 0.97 -15.29 -18.99
CA GLN A 126 1.37 -16.41 -19.84
C GLN A 126 0.34 -17.55 -19.84
N LEU A 127 -0.22 -17.89 -18.69
CA LEU A 127 -1.13 -19.03 -18.55
C LEU A 127 -2.61 -18.69 -18.75
N GLN A 128 -2.99 -17.44 -18.48
CA GLN A 128 -4.39 -16.98 -18.49
C GLN A 128 -4.65 -15.77 -19.39
N GLY A 129 -3.63 -15.32 -20.12
CA GLY A 129 -3.74 -14.39 -21.24
C GLY A 129 -4.29 -15.05 -22.49
N LEU A 130 -5.40 -15.81 -22.37
CA LEU A 130 -6.00 -16.69 -23.38
C LEU A 130 -6.35 -16.02 -24.73
N ARG A 131 -6.25 -14.69 -24.78
CA ARG A 131 -6.34 -13.87 -26.00
C ARG A 131 -5.22 -12.83 -25.98
N PRO A 132 -4.63 -12.49 -27.14
CA PRO A 132 -3.46 -11.61 -27.21
C PRO A 132 -3.70 -10.20 -26.67
N TYR A 133 -4.95 -9.72 -26.73
CA TYR A 133 -5.35 -8.39 -26.29
C TYR A 133 -5.70 -8.31 -24.79
N TYR A 134 -5.77 -9.43 -24.07
CA TYR A 134 -5.99 -9.40 -22.64
C TYR A 134 -4.69 -9.17 -21.87
N ASN A 135 -4.78 -8.34 -20.85
CA ASN A 135 -3.66 -7.97 -20.00
C ASN A 135 -4.07 -7.97 -18.53
N PHE A 136 -3.14 -8.39 -17.68
CA PHE A 136 -3.25 -8.29 -16.23
C PHE A 136 -2.35 -7.13 -15.78
N GLN A 137 -2.94 -6.03 -15.33
CA GLN A 137 -2.17 -4.82 -14.98
C GLN A 137 -1.43 -4.99 -13.65
N SER A 138 -2.13 -5.49 -12.64
CA SER A 138 -1.68 -5.66 -11.26
C SER A 138 -2.14 -7.03 -10.74
N VAL A 139 -1.53 -7.49 -9.65
CA VAL A 139 -2.03 -8.64 -8.88
C VAL A 139 -2.28 -8.14 -7.47
N ASP A 140 -3.52 -8.32 -7.02
CA ASP A 140 -4.00 -7.88 -5.72
C ASP A 140 -4.03 -9.03 -4.73
N GLU A 141 -3.70 -8.73 -3.47
CA GLU A 141 -3.87 -9.65 -2.36
C GLU A 141 -5.17 -9.36 -1.59
N ASP A 142 -6.00 -10.38 -1.39
CA ASP A 142 -7.27 -10.30 -0.67
C ASP A 142 -7.52 -11.63 0.06
N ARG A 143 -8.70 -11.78 0.65
CA ARG A 143 -9.10 -12.90 1.48
C ARG A 143 -10.59 -13.16 1.34
N TYR A 144 -10.94 -14.44 1.24
CA TYR A 144 -12.31 -14.91 1.08
C TYR A 144 -12.57 -16.03 2.08
N TYR A 145 -13.82 -16.15 2.52
CA TYR A 145 -14.23 -17.29 3.34
C TYR A 145 -14.44 -18.50 2.42
N LEU A 146 -13.48 -19.43 2.43
CA LEU A 146 -13.41 -20.58 1.54
C LEU A 146 -13.07 -21.83 2.37
N SER A 147 -13.67 -22.97 2.04
CA SER A 147 -13.38 -24.24 2.74
C SER A 147 -13.52 -24.15 4.28
N GLY A 148 -14.50 -23.38 4.76
CA GLY A 148 -14.83 -23.24 6.18
C GLY A 148 -13.94 -22.28 7.00
N HIS A 149 -13.02 -21.55 6.38
CA HIS A 149 -12.16 -20.57 7.07
C HIS A 149 -11.73 -19.42 6.15
N THR A 150 -11.04 -18.41 6.68
CA THR A 150 -10.58 -17.27 5.88
C THR A 150 -9.29 -17.64 5.14
N GLN A 151 -9.33 -17.66 3.81
CA GLN A 151 -8.19 -17.98 2.96
C GLN A 151 -7.69 -16.74 2.22
N GLN A 152 -6.38 -16.48 2.30
CA GLN A 152 -5.71 -15.46 1.51
C GLN A 152 -5.57 -15.92 0.06
N VAL A 153 -5.89 -15.02 -0.86
CA VAL A 153 -5.80 -15.25 -2.29
C VAL A 153 -5.07 -14.11 -2.98
N ASN A 154 -4.49 -14.43 -4.12
CA ASN A 154 -4.02 -13.45 -5.10
C ASN A 154 -5.01 -13.45 -6.27
N LEU A 155 -5.35 -12.27 -6.77
CA LEU A 155 -6.28 -12.15 -7.88
C LEU A 155 -5.93 -10.99 -8.82
N SER A 156 -6.44 -11.06 -10.04
CA SER A 156 -6.21 -10.02 -11.03
C SER A 156 -7.35 -9.95 -12.04
N ALA A 157 -7.71 -8.72 -12.42
CA ALA A 157 -8.68 -8.46 -13.46
C ALA A 157 -8.09 -8.77 -14.84
N ARG A 158 -8.86 -9.47 -15.68
CA ARG A 158 -8.48 -9.68 -17.08
C ARG A 158 -8.99 -8.50 -17.90
N GLU A 159 -8.15 -7.48 -18.05
CA GLU A 159 -8.50 -6.23 -18.71
C GLU A 159 -8.14 -6.22 -20.20
N LEU A 160 -8.82 -5.37 -20.97
CA LEU A 160 -8.57 -5.20 -22.39
C LEU A 160 -7.49 -4.15 -22.62
N ASN A 161 -6.42 -4.55 -23.31
CA ASN A 161 -5.36 -3.63 -23.74
C ASN A 161 -5.40 -3.42 -25.26
N ILE A 162 -5.81 -2.21 -25.66
CA ILE A 162 -5.97 -1.83 -27.08
C ILE A 162 -4.63 -1.90 -27.83
N ASN A 163 -3.51 -1.63 -27.16
CA ASN A 163 -2.20 -1.63 -27.81
C ASN A 163 -1.73 -3.03 -28.21
N LYS A 164 -2.24 -4.07 -27.52
CA LYS A 164 -1.94 -5.48 -27.81
C LYS A 164 -2.82 -6.10 -28.90
N ILE A 165 -3.84 -5.38 -29.39
CA ILE A 165 -4.60 -5.81 -30.57
C ILE A 165 -3.64 -5.85 -31.76
N PRO A 166 -3.66 -6.87 -32.64
CA PRO A 166 -2.82 -6.88 -33.84
C PRO A 166 -3.05 -5.64 -34.70
N GLU A 167 -1.99 -5.05 -35.27
CA GLU A 167 -2.10 -3.80 -36.06
C GLU A 167 -3.12 -3.91 -37.21
N ALA A 168 -3.15 -5.05 -37.90
CA ALA A 168 -4.14 -5.32 -38.96
C ALA A 168 -5.60 -5.30 -38.48
N ALA A 169 -5.83 -5.49 -37.17
CA ALA A 169 -7.14 -5.48 -36.53
C ALA A 169 -7.42 -4.18 -35.75
N LYS A 170 -6.50 -3.20 -35.70
CA LYS A 170 -6.72 -1.90 -35.04
C LYS A 170 -7.56 -0.93 -35.90
N SER A 171 -8.72 -1.38 -36.34
CA SER A 171 -9.71 -0.50 -36.99
C SER A 171 -10.54 0.24 -35.93
N TRP A 172 -11.11 1.38 -36.31
CA TRP A 172 -12.03 2.13 -35.46
C TRP A 172 -13.20 1.26 -34.97
N GLU A 173 -13.79 0.46 -35.86
CA GLU A 173 -14.87 -0.46 -35.53
C GLU A 173 -14.43 -1.45 -34.44
N ASN A 174 -13.26 -2.05 -34.61
CA ASN A 174 -12.76 -3.04 -33.67
C ASN A 174 -12.46 -2.44 -32.29
N ILE A 175 -11.87 -1.24 -32.24
CA ILE A 175 -11.50 -0.58 -30.98
C ILE A 175 -12.72 -0.08 -30.21
N HIS A 176 -13.73 0.45 -30.91
CA HIS A 176 -14.84 1.17 -30.26
C HIS A 176 -16.15 0.38 -30.18
N LEU A 177 -16.33 -0.67 -31.01
CA LEU A 177 -17.57 -1.44 -31.09
C LEU A 177 -17.39 -2.93 -30.78
N ARG A 178 -16.26 -3.55 -31.15
CA ARG A 178 -16.03 -4.98 -30.86
C ARG A 178 -15.27 -5.19 -29.56
N TYR A 179 -14.01 -4.81 -29.49
CA TYR A 179 -13.18 -4.94 -28.30
C TYR A 179 -13.51 -3.81 -27.33
N THR A 180 -14.63 -3.95 -26.61
CA THR A 180 -15.17 -2.89 -25.77
C THR A 180 -14.86 -3.04 -24.30
N HIS A 181 -14.56 -4.24 -23.80
CA HIS A 181 -14.38 -4.52 -22.37
C HIS A 181 -13.39 -5.67 -22.13
N GLY A 182 -12.84 -5.72 -20.92
CA GLY A 182 -12.17 -6.90 -20.37
C GLY A 182 -13.18 -7.92 -19.88
N TYR A 183 -12.74 -9.13 -19.51
CA TYR A 183 -13.64 -10.22 -19.16
C TYR A 183 -13.08 -11.15 -18.08
N GLY A 184 -13.75 -11.16 -16.93
CA GLY A 184 -13.44 -12.05 -15.83
C GLY A 184 -12.22 -11.65 -15.01
N ALA A 185 -11.88 -12.51 -14.08
CA ALA A 185 -10.72 -12.40 -13.22
C ALA A 185 -10.09 -13.78 -13.05
N VAL A 186 -8.85 -13.81 -12.58
CA VAL A 186 -8.17 -15.03 -12.18
C VAL A 186 -7.86 -14.97 -10.69
N VAL A 187 -7.93 -16.10 -10.01
CA VAL A 187 -7.70 -16.21 -8.57
C VAL A 187 -6.85 -17.43 -8.28
N THR A 188 -5.83 -17.28 -7.44
CA THR A 188 -4.99 -18.38 -6.94
C THR A 188 -4.80 -18.24 -5.43
N PRO A 189 -4.69 -19.34 -4.67
CA PRO A 189 -4.36 -19.26 -3.24
C PRO A 189 -2.97 -18.66 -3.00
N ALA A 190 -2.80 -18.02 -1.85
CA ALA A 190 -1.54 -17.42 -1.45
C ALA A 190 -0.45 -18.46 -1.14
N ALA A 191 -0.82 -19.58 -0.50
CA ALA A 191 0.08 -20.71 -0.28
C ALA A 191 -0.10 -21.77 -1.38
N GLN A 192 1.01 -22.25 -1.93
CA GLN A 192 1.03 -23.34 -2.91
C GLN A 192 2.24 -24.25 -2.70
N ASP A 193 2.09 -25.50 -3.14
CA ASP A 193 3.17 -26.48 -3.14
C ASP A 193 4.16 -26.18 -4.27
N ALA A 194 5.45 -26.19 -3.97
CA ALA A 194 6.50 -25.96 -4.95
C ALA A 194 6.75 -27.20 -5.83
N GLY A 195 7.09 -26.96 -7.10
CA GLY A 195 7.32 -27.99 -8.12
C GLY A 195 6.05 -28.73 -8.56
N LYS A 196 4.88 -28.09 -8.38
CA LYS A 196 3.59 -28.52 -8.91
C LYS A 196 3.02 -27.43 -9.82
N PRO A 197 2.16 -27.79 -10.79
CA PRO A 197 1.40 -26.80 -11.55
C PRO A 197 0.63 -25.88 -10.61
N ILE A 198 0.55 -24.60 -10.98
CA ILE A 198 -0.17 -23.59 -10.21
C ILE A 198 -1.64 -23.99 -10.04
N VAL A 199 -2.13 -23.87 -8.81
CA VAL A 199 -3.53 -24.14 -8.44
C VAL A 199 -4.34 -22.88 -8.68
N TRP A 200 -5.52 -23.03 -9.30
CA TRP A 200 -6.44 -21.94 -9.58
C TRP A 200 -7.72 -22.12 -8.79
N TYR A 201 -8.20 -21.05 -8.18
CA TYR A 201 -9.55 -20.96 -7.61
C TYR A 201 -10.54 -20.37 -8.59
N LEU A 202 -10.09 -19.54 -9.53
CA LEU A 202 -10.91 -19.01 -10.61
C LEU A 202 -10.03 -18.84 -11.85
N ARG A 203 -10.47 -19.35 -12.99
CA ARG A 203 -9.71 -19.24 -14.24
C ARG A 203 -10.57 -19.32 -15.49
N ASP A 204 -9.89 -19.19 -16.63
CA ASP A 204 -10.39 -19.36 -17.98
C ASP A 204 -11.50 -18.34 -18.34
N LEU A 205 -12.09 -18.48 -19.54
CA LEU A 205 -13.17 -17.60 -20.03
C LEU A 205 -14.57 -18.14 -19.68
N ASN A 206 -14.68 -19.39 -19.27
CA ASN A 206 -15.92 -19.96 -18.73
C ASN A 206 -16.10 -19.64 -17.24
N MET A 207 -15.19 -18.86 -16.63
CA MET A 207 -15.19 -18.53 -15.20
C MET A 207 -15.24 -19.78 -14.31
N HIS A 208 -14.52 -20.83 -14.70
CA HIS A 208 -14.48 -22.07 -13.95
C HIS A 208 -13.82 -21.85 -12.58
N SER A 209 -14.49 -22.36 -11.54
CA SER A 209 -14.03 -22.30 -10.16
C SER A 209 -14.19 -23.66 -9.51
N ASP A 210 -13.11 -24.14 -8.87
CA ASP A 210 -13.11 -25.33 -8.02
C ASP A 210 -13.59 -25.01 -6.59
N VAL A 211 -13.89 -23.74 -6.30
CA VAL A 211 -14.35 -23.23 -5.01
C VAL A 211 -15.65 -22.43 -5.19
N GLU A 212 -16.24 -21.92 -4.11
CA GLU A 212 -17.49 -21.16 -4.15
C GLU A 212 -17.30 -19.70 -4.63
N LEU A 213 -16.51 -19.47 -5.68
CA LEU A 213 -16.33 -18.17 -6.33
C LEU A 213 -17.07 -18.15 -7.67
N ALA A 214 -18.15 -17.37 -7.74
CA ALA A 214 -18.93 -17.17 -8.95
C ALA A 214 -19.27 -15.70 -9.13
N VAL A 215 -19.37 -15.27 -10.39
CA VAL A 215 -19.72 -13.89 -10.77
C VAL A 215 -20.77 -13.93 -11.87
N GLU A 216 -21.94 -13.35 -11.62
CA GLU A 216 -23.04 -13.31 -12.58
C GLU A 216 -22.72 -12.47 -13.83
N THR A 217 -22.05 -11.32 -13.65
CA THR A 217 -21.67 -10.41 -14.74
C THR A 217 -20.16 -10.17 -14.73
N PRO A 218 -19.37 -10.98 -15.46
CA PRO A 218 -17.92 -10.90 -15.46
C PRO A 218 -17.33 -9.78 -16.36
N ASP A 219 -18.16 -8.97 -17.01
CA ASP A 219 -17.69 -7.94 -17.94
C ASP A 219 -17.04 -6.74 -17.21
N ILE A 220 -15.85 -6.35 -17.65
CA ILE A 220 -15.07 -5.23 -17.08
C ILE A 220 -15.00 -4.08 -18.08
N TYR A 221 -15.93 -3.14 -17.97
CA TYR A 221 -15.97 -1.92 -18.79
C TYR A 221 -15.07 -0.81 -18.24
N TYR A 222 -14.86 -0.80 -16.92
CA TYR A 222 -14.07 0.18 -16.18
C TYR A 222 -13.00 -0.55 -15.36
N GLY A 223 -11.74 -0.14 -15.51
CA GLY A 223 -10.61 -0.74 -14.81
C GLY A 223 -9.35 0.13 -14.88
N GLU A 224 -8.18 -0.47 -14.67
CA GLU A 224 -6.89 0.21 -14.60
C GLU A 224 -6.23 0.43 -15.98
N GLU A 225 -6.67 -0.28 -17.01
CA GLU A 225 -6.10 -0.13 -18.36
C GLU A 225 -6.30 1.25 -18.98
N LYS A 226 -5.49 1.56 -19.99
CA LYS A 226 -5.63 2.80 -20.79
C LYS A 226 -6.76 2.64 -21.81
N TYR A 227 -7.98 2.75 -21.32
CA TYR A 227 -9.18 2.66 -22.13
C TYR A 227 -9.46 3.94 -22.93
N THR A 228 -9.86 3.77 -24.18
CA THR A 228 -10.56 4.81 -24.95
C THR A 228 -12.08 4.67 -24.78
N TYR A 229 -12.85 5.57 -25.38
CA TYR A 229 -14.31 5.48 -25.35
C TYR A 229 -14.80 4.20 -26.02
N ALA A 230 -15.92 3.64 -25.57
CA ALA A 230 -16.55 2.47 -26.18
C ALA A 230 -18.04 2.73 -26.37
N ILE A 231 -18.64 2.16 -27.42
CA ILE A 231 -20.05 2.36 -27.71
C ILE A 231 -20.80 1.03 -27.54
N VAL A 232 -21.64 0.96 -26.50
CA VAL A 232 -22.37 -0.24 -26.12
C VAL A 232 -23.79 0.07 -25.63
N PRO A 233 -24.77 -0.84 -25.83
CA PRO A 233 -24.71 -1.97 -26.76
C PRO A 233 -24.66 -1.48 -28.21
N ASN A 234 -24.18 -2.28 -29.15
CA ASN A 234 -24.14 -1.97 -30.57
C ASN A 234 -24.58 -3.19 -31.39
N LYS A 235 -24.72 -3.04 -32.72
CA LYS A 235 -25.23 -4.10 -33.60
C LYS A 235 -24.17 -5.16 -33.99
N LEU A 236 -22.93 -5.01 -33.55
CA LEU A 236 -21.85 -5.93 -33.88
C LEU A 236 -21.70 -6.97 -32.79
N ASP A 237 -21.70 -8.23 -33.20
CA ASP A 237 -21.44 -9.35 -32.32
C ASP A 237 -19.94 -9.65 -32.25
N ILE A 238 -19.47 -10.03 -31.06
CA ILE A 238 -18.13 -10.57 -30.86
C ILE A 238 -18.27 -12.09 -30.88
N LEU A 239 -17.87 -12.71 -31.99
CA LEU A 239 -17.84 -14.17 -32.08
C LEU A 239 -16.77 -14.73 -31.15
N GLY A 240 -17.11 -15.71 -30.29
CA GLY A 240 -16.14 -16.54 -29.56
C GLY A 240 -15.54 -15.97 -28.27
N LEU A 241 -16.26 -15.11 -27.54
CA LEU A 241 -15.84 -14.68 -26.19
C LEU A 241 -15.82 -15.85 -25.18
N SER A 242 -16.66 -16.85 -25.36
CA SER A 242 -16.65 -18.10 -24.59
C SER A 242 -17.15 -19.26 -25.45
N ASP A 243 -16.51 -20.44 -25.35
CA ASP A 243 -16.88 -21.67 -26.10
C ASP A 243 -18.07 -22.42 -25.47
N SER A 244 -18.58 -21.97 -24.33
CA SER A 244 -19.84 -22.48 -23.80
C SER A 244 -20.94 -22.05 -24.75
N GLY A 245 -21.55 -22.98 -25.49
CA GLY A 245 -22.61 -22.76 -26.49
C GLY A 245 -23.92 -22.13 -25.98
N GLN A 246 -23.89 -21.36 -24.90
CA GLN A 246 -24.84 -20.28 -24.65
C GLN A 246 -24.23 -19.01 -25.25
N ASP A 247 -24.95 -18.36 -26.16
CA ASP A 247 -24.64 -17.00 -26.57
C ASP A 247 -24.50 -16.12 -25.31
N VAL A 248 -23.28 -15.86 -24.84
CA VAL A 248 -22.97 -14.87 -23.79
C VAL A 248 -23.09 -13.46 -24.42
N ASN A 249 -24.14 -13.25 -25.21
CA ASN A 249 -24.57 -11.95 -25.71
C ASN A 249 -25.41 -11.27 -24.63
N SER A 250 -24.79 -11.06 -23.49
CA SER A 250 -25.23 -10.11 -22.49
C SER A 250 -24.94 -8.71 -23.05
N SER A 251 -25.84 -8.22 -23.91
CA SER A 251 -25.79 -6.81 -24.34
C SER A 251 -25.69 -5.92 -23.11
N TYR A 252 -24.85 -4.88 -23.18
CA TYR A 252 -24.63 -3.99 -22.04
C TYR A 252 -25.95 -3.42 -21.50
N LYS A 253 -26.33 -3.83 -20.30
CA LYS A 253 -27.56 -3.41 -19.59
C LYS A 253 -27.28 -2.34 -18.53
N GLY A 254 -26.03 -1.88 -18.41
CA GLY A 254 -25.63 -0.92 -17.40
C GLY A 254 -26.27 0.46 -17.60
N GLY A 255 -26.52 1.15 -16.48
CA GLY A 255 -27.15 2.46 -16.47
C GLY A 255 -26.26 3.59 -17.03
N SER A 256 -24.94 3.42 -17.02
CA SER A 256 -23.99 4.49 -17.32
C SER A 256 -23.72 4.69 -18.81
N GLY A 257 -23.05 5.80 -19.13
CA GLY A 257 -22.78 6.24 -20.49
C GLY A 257 -23.74 7.32 -20.98
N ILE A 258 -23.33 8.05 -22.02
CA ILE A 258 -24.15 9.08 -22.64
C ILE A 258 -24.98 8.42 -23.77
N PRO A 259 -26.33 8.46 -23.73
CA PRO A 259 -27.15 7.76 -24.71
C PRO A 259 -27.30 8.56 -26.01
N PHE A 260 -27.31 7.86 -27.16
CA PHE A 260 -27.51 8.42 -28.50
C PHE A 260 -28.99 8.67 -28.86
N LYS A 261 -29.72 9.41 -28.02
CA LYS A 261 -31.17 9.62 -28.20
C LYS A 261 -31.56 10.43 -29.45
N SER A 262 -30.66 11.26 -29.99
CA SER A 262 -30.95 12.12 -31.15
C SER A 262 -29.72 12.28 -32.05
N LEU A 263 -29.97 12.57 -33.33
CA LEU A 263 -28.92 12.87 -34.32
C LEU A 263 -28.07 14.06 -33.90
N PHE A 264 -28.68 15.09 -33.30
CA PHE A 264 -27.95 16.24 -32.77
C PHE A 264 -26.97 15.84 -31.66
N ARG A 265 -27.39 14.97 -30.73
CA ARG A 265 -26.48 14.47 -29.68
C ARG A 265 -25.37 13.60 -30.28
N LYS A 266 -25.68 12.77 -31.28
CA LYS A 266 -24.69 11.99 -32.03
C LYS A 266 -23.64 12.88 -32.69
N LEU A 267 -24.06 14.00 -33.29
CA LEU A 267 -23.17 15.02 -33.88
C LEU A 267 -22.30 15.70 -32.81
N LEU A 268 -22.88 16.12 -31.69
CA LEU A 268 -22.11 16.73 -30.60
C LEU A 268 -21.03 15.78 -30.04
N LEU A 269 -21.34 14.49 -29.91
CA LEU A 269 -20.37 13.49 -29.47
C LEU A 269 -19.27 13.28 -30.51
N ALA A 270 -19.61 13.24 -31.80
CA ALA A 270 -18.63 13.18 -32.88
C ALA A 270 -17.66 14.39 -32.85
N ILE A 271 -18.17 15.60 -32.60
CA ILE A 271 -17.34 16.80 -32.44
C ILE A 271 -16.49 16.74 -31.17
N TYR A 272 -17.05 16.34 -30.04
CA TYR A 272 -16.35 16.27 -28.76
C TYR A 272 -15.15 15.31 -28.78
N PHE A 273 -15.32 14.16 -29.44
CA PHE A 273 -14.26 13.16 -29.61
C PHE A 273 -13.40 13.39 -30.85
N SER A 274 -13.70 14.42 -31.66
CA SER A 274 -13.06 14.67 -32.95
C SER A 274 -13.05 13.43 -33.86
N ASP A 275 -14.20 12.74 -33.93
CA ASP A 275 -14.33 11.47 -34.62
C ASP A 275 -15.64 11.40 -35.44
N GLU A 276 -15.52 11.57 -36.76
CA GLU A 276 -16.66 11.56 -37.68
C GLU A 276 -17.37 10.20 -37.75
N LYS A 277 -16.68 9.10 -37.44
CA LYS A 277 -17.22 7.74 -37.57
C LYS A 277 -18.29 7.48 -36.52
N ILE A 278 -18.23 8.18 -35.37
CA ILE A 278 -19.32 8.19 -34.38
C ILE A 278 -20.63 8.63 -35.04
N PHE A 279 -20.62 9.59 -35.96
CA PHE A 279 -21.83 10.08 -36.63
C PHE A 279 -22.30 9.16 -37.76
N PHE A 280 -21.38 8.73 -38.63
CA PHE A 280 -21.71 7.98 -39.84
C PHE A 280 -21.89 6.47 -39.64
N SER A 281 -21.42 5.89 -38.53
CA SER A 281 -21.58 4.45 -38.28
C SER A 281 -23.04 4.04 -38.11
N THR A 282 -23.45 3.01 -38.87
CA THR A 282 -24.78 2.38 -38.88
C THR A 282 -24.96 1.32 -37.79
N ASN A 283 -23.86 0.92 -37.16
CA ASN A 283 -23.80 -0.05 -36.05
C ASN A 283 -24.22 0.56 -34.71
N ILE A 284 -24.32 1.89 -34.65
CA ILE A 284 -24.78 2.65 -33.48
C ILE A 284 -26.30 2.84 -33.57
N SER A 285 -27.03 2.47 -32.53
CA SER A 285 -28.48 2.62 -32.43
C SER A 285 -28.87 3.67 -31.38
N ALA A 286 -30.16 4.00 -31.28
CA ALA A 286 -30.67 4.90 -30.23
C ALA A 286 -30.57 4.32 -28.81
N GLN A 287 -30.39 2.99 -28.70
CA GLN A 287 -30.16 2.28 -27.43
C GLN A 287 -28.68 2.30 -27.03
N SER A 288 -27.78 2.55 -27.98
CA SER A 288 -26.34 2.64 -27.72
C SER A 288 -26.02 3.80 -26.79
N LYS A 289 -24.99 3.60 -25.98
CA LYS A 289 -24.40 4.59 -25.09
C LYS A 289 -22.90 4.66 -25.35
N ILE A 290 -22.35 5.87 -25.29
CA ILE A 290 -20.91 6.05 -25.29
C ILE A 290 -20.40 6.07 -23.84
N LEU A 291 -19.52 5.12 -23.53
CA LEU A 291 -18.78 5.04 -22.28
C LEU A 291 -17.51 5.86 -22.43
N LEU A 292 -17.22 6.71 -21.46
CA LEU A 292 -16.06 7.61 -21.44
C LEU A 292 -15.41 7.66 -20.06
N ARG A 293 -14.13 8.05 -20.01
CA ARG A 293 -13.29 8.05 -18.80
C ARG A 293 -13.41 6.72 -18.07
N ARG A 294 -13.01 5.68 -18.80
CA ARG A 294 -13.16 4.29 -18.40
C ARG A 294 -12.03 3.82 -17.48
N ASN A 295 -10.87 4.44 -17.58
CA ASN A 295 -9.81 4.30 -16.59
C ASN A 295 -10.32 4.83 -15.23
N ILE A 296 -10.25 4.00 -14.20
CA ILE A 296 -10.82 4.30 -12.88
C ILE A 296 -10.10 5.46 -12.18
N VAL A 297 -8.78 5.55 -12.33
CA VAL A 297 -7.95 6.60 -11.74
C VAL A 297 -8.28 7.96 -12.37
N ASP A 298 -8.31 8.01 -13.71
CA ASP A 298 -8.67 9.22 -14.46
C ASP A 298 -10.09 9.68 -14.11
N ARG A 299 -11.00 8.72 -13.96
CA ARG A 299 -12.40 8.98 -13.63
C ARG A 299 -12.53 9.64 -12.26
N VAL A 300 -11.92 9.04 -11.23
CA VAL A 300 -11.99 9.56 -9.86
C VAL A 300 -11.28 10.91 -9.75
N THR A 301 -10.08 11.04 -10.33
CA THR A 301 -9.32 12.30 -10.35
C THR A 301 -10.11 13.44 -10.98
N ARG A 302 -10.94 13.14 -12.00
CA ARG A 302 -11.78 14.15 -12.63
C ARG A 302 -13.02 14.53 -11.81
N LEU A 303 -13.56 13.60 -11.03
CA LEU A 303 -14.72 13.83 -10.17
C LEU A 303 -14.35 14.55 -8.87
N THR A 304 -13.23 14.15 -8.26
CA THR A 304 -12.76 14.65 -6.95
C THR A 304 -11.26 14.94 -7.00
N PRO A 305 -10.82 15.99 -7.73
CA PRO A 305 -9.39 16.30 -7.92
C PRO A 305 -8.65 16.74 -6.65
N PHE A 306 -9.40 17.04 -5.59
CA PHE A 306 -8.87 17.44 -4.28
C PHE A 306 -8.54 16.25 -3.37
N LEU A 307 -8.91 15.02 -3.76
CA LEU A 307 -8.51 13.80 -3.07
C LEU A 307 -7.28 13.20 -3.76
N HIS A 308 -6.30 12.78 -2.97
CA HIS A 308 -5.09 12.15 -3.49
C HIS A 308 -5.24 10.63 -3.47
N LEU A 309 -5.14 9.99 -4.63
CA LEU A 309 -5.39 8.55 -4.75
C LEU A 309 -4.11 7.75 -4.45
N ASP A 310 -4.29 6.65 -3.72
CA ASP A 310 -3.29 5.58 -3.54
C ASP A 310 -2.92 4.95 -4.88
N LYS A 311 -1.68 4.47 -5.06
CA LYS A 311 -1.25 3.88 -6.33
C LYS A 311 -1.81 2.49 -6.64
N ASP A 312 -2.40 1.80 -5.68
CA ASP A 312 -2.79 0.38 -5.79
C ASP A 312 -4.31 0.18 -5.55
N PRO A 313 -5.19 0.63 -6.48
CA PRO A 313 -6.58 0.22 -6.47
C PRO A 313 -6.65 -1.31 -6.58
N TYR A 314 -7.61 -1.91 -5.89
CA TYR A 314 -7.68 -3.37 -5.85
C TYR A 314 -9.05 -3.90 -6.22
N LEU A 315 -9.03 -5.04 -6.91
CA LEU A 315 -10.23 -5.73 -7.35
C LEU A 315 -10.86 -6.53 -6.20
N VAL A 316 -12.19 -6.51 -6.15
CA VAL A 316 -13.00 -7.34 -5.26
C VAL A 316 -14.04 -8.08 -6.09
N ILE A 317 -14.13 -9.38 -5.83
CA ILE A 317 -15.05 -10.29 -6.51
C ILE A 317 -16.29 -10.48 -5.64
N THR A 318 -17.46 -10.07 -6.14
CA THR A 318 -18.75 -10.34 -5.50
C THR A 318 -19.56 -11.30 -6.37
N LYS A 319 -20.61 -11.91 -5.79
CA LYS A 319 -21.51 -12.83 -6.52
C LYS A 319 -22.11 -12.20 -7.78
N GLY A 320 -22.40 -10.89 -7.73
CA GLY A 320 -22.97 -10.17 -8.86
C GLY A 320 -21.92 -9.67 -9.85
N ARG A 321 -20.95 -8.87 -9.37
CA ARG A 321 -20.05 -8.06 -10.20
C ARG A 321 -18.67 -7.89 -9.58
N PHE A 322 -17.73 -7.40 -10.38
CA PHE A 322 -16.46 -6.88 -9.89
C PHE A 322 -16.57 -5.43 -9.43
N TYR A 323 -15.86 -5.11 -8.34
CA TYR A 323 -15.70 -3.76 -7.83
C TYR A 323 -14.22 -3.45 -7.66
N TRP A 324 -13.85 -2.22 -7.99
CA TRP A 324 -12.56 -1.66 -7.60
C TRP A 324 -12.73 -0.86 -6.33
N ILE A 325 -11.86 -1.10 -5.36
CA ILE A 325 -11.74 -0.27 -4.17
C ILE A 325 -10.47 0.56 -4.30
N GLN A 326 -10.62 1.87 -4.15
CA GLN A 326 -9.53 2.83 -4.23
C GLN A 326 -9.47 3.63 -2.93
N ASP A 327 -8.29 3.62 -2.32
CA ASP A 327 -8.01 4.45 -1.15
C ASP A 327 -7.68 5.88 -1.57
N ALA A 328 -8.18 6.84 -0.80
CA ALA A 328 -7.99 8.26 -1.08
C ALA A 328 -7.68 9.06 0.19
N TYR A 329 -6.68 9.92 0.05
CA TYR A 329 -6.05 10.66 1.12
C TYR A 329 -6.41 12.15 1.07
N THR A 330 -6.58 12.75 2.25
CA THR A 330 -6.51 14.20 2.42
C THR A 330 -5.11 14.60 2.87
N LEU A 331 -4.51 15.58 2.20
CA LEU A 331 -3.16 16.07 2.50
C LEU A 331 -3.19 17.54 2.92
N SER A 332 -2.23 17.94 3.75
CA SER A 332 -1.92 19.35 4.01
C SER A 332 -0.43 19.55 4.22
N ASP A 333 0.06 20.72 3.83
CA ASP A 333 1.41 21.24 4.10
C ASP A 333 1.43 22.27 5.24
N LYS A 334 0.27 22.48 5.89
CA LYS A 334 0.06 23.56 6.88
C LYS A 334 -0.04 23.08 8.32
N TYR A 335 0.24 21.80 8.59
CA TYR A 335 0.19 21.31 9.96
C TYR A 335 1.34 21.92 10.78
N PRO A 336 1.09 22.67 11.86
CA PRO A 336 2.14 23.39 12.55
C PRO A 336 3.21 22.45 13.11
N VAL A 337 4.49 22.81 12.92
CA VAL A 337 5.65 22.15 13.56
C VAL A 337 5.83 20.66 13.18
N SER A 338 4.96 20.07 12.37
CA SER A 338 5.09 18.68 11.89
C SER A 338 6.20 18.52 10.87
N LYS A 339 6.85 17.36 10.86
CA LYS A 339 7.87 17.01 9.88
C LYS A 339 7.26 16.82 8.50
N PHE A 340 7.83 17.48 7.49
CA PHE A 340 7.50 17.22 6.09
C PHE A 340 7.97 15.83 5.64
N ALA A 341 7.10 15.17 4.90
CA ALA A 341 7.38 14.00 4.08
C ALA A 341 7.08 14.34 2.62
N SER A 342 7.66 13.55 1.73
CA SER A 342 7.39 13.61 0.30
C SER A 342 7.07 12.21 -0.16
N ASP A 343 5.97 12.06 -0.91
CA ASP A 343 5.61 10.80 -1.53
C ASP A 343 5.09 11.06 -2.94
N ASN A 344 5.23 10.05 -3.79
CA ASN A 344 4.62 10.02 -5.11
C ASN A 344 3.19 9.51 -4.94
N PHE A 345 2.19 10.24 -5.44
CA PHE A 345 0.81 9.72 -5.55
C PHE A 345 0.47 9.55 -7.04
N LEU A 346 -0.71 8.99 -7.37
CA LEU A 346 -1.17 8.92 -8.77
C LEU A 346 -1.29 10.31 -9.42
N SER A 347 -1.51 11.35 -8.61
CA SER A 347 -1.51 12.76 -9.05
C SER A 347 -0.12 13.38 -9.23
N GLY A 348 0.96 12.66 -8.92
CA GLY A 348 2.35 13.13 -8.91
C GLY A 348 2.93 13.29 -7.49
N THR A 349 4.18 13.74 -7.41
CA THR A 349 4.90 13.98 -6.15
C THR A 349 4.30 15.15 -5.39
N LYS A 350 4.07 14.96 -4.08
CA LYS A 350 3.54 15.98 -3.18
C LYS A 350 4.37 16.02 -1.90
N ASP A 351 4.71 17.23 -1.49
CA ASP A 351 5.25 17.50 -0.15
C ASP A 351 4.08 17.83 0.78
N PHE A 352 4.03 17.15 1.91
CA PHE A 352 2.97 17.32 2.91
C PHE A 352 3.54 17.09 4.31
N ASN A 353 2.82 17.55 5.31
CA ASN A 353 3.13 17.29 6.71
C ASN A 353 1.91 16.85 7.52
N TYR A 354 0.83 16.47 6.83
CA TYR A 354 -0.39 15.88 7.33
C TYR A 354 -0.99 14.95 6.29
N ILE A 355 -1.48 13.80 6.72
CA ILE A 355 -2.15 12.82 5.87
C ILE A 355 -3.19 12.02 6.67
N ARG A 356 -4.33 11.73 6.04
CA ARG A 356 -5.34 10.79 6.54
C ARG A 356 -5.90 9.95 5.39
N ASN A 357 -6.17 8.68 5.64
CA ASN A 357 -6.95 7.79 4.76
C ASN A 357 -8.44 8.08 4.95
N SER A 358 -8.87 9.24 4.48
CA SER A 358 -10.18 9.79 4.82
C SER A 358 -11.33 9.15 4.04
N VAL A 359 -11.08 8.61 2.84
CA VAL A 359 -12.16 8.14 1.95
C VAL A 359 -11.82 6.79 1.31
N LYS A 360 -12.76 5.85 1.37
CA LYS A 360 -12.79 4.64 0.54
C LYS A 360 -13.70 4.86 -0.66
N ILE A 361 -13.19 4.65 -1.86
CA ILE A 361 -13.91 4.87 -3.12
C ILE A 361 -14.23 3.54 -3.75
N MET A 362 -15.52 3.26 -3.96
CA MET A 362 -16.00 2.03 -4.59
C MET A 362 -16.41 2.33 -6.02
N ILE A 363 -15.90 1.55 -6.96
CA ILE A 363 -16.15 1.73 -8.40
C ILE A 363 -16.64 0.40 -8.98
N ASP A 364 -17.88 0.38 -9.46
CA ASP A 364 -18.43 -0.79 -10.16
C ASP A 364 -17.70 -0.98 -11.50
N ALA A 365 -17.07 -2.12 -11.73
CA ALA A 365 -16.30 -2.39 -12.95
C ALA A 365 -17.19 -2.48 -14.20
N TYR A 366 -18.48 -2.76 -14.05
CA TYR A 366 -19.45 -2.85 -15.13
C TYR A 366 -20.08 -1.48 -15.45
N THR A 367 -20.52 -0.74 -14.43
CA THR A 367 -21.21 0.56 -14.63
C THR A 367 -20.31 1.77 -14.50
N GLY A 368 -19.15 1.68 -13.85
CA GLY A 368 -18.31 2.84 -13.54
C GLY A 368 -19.00 3.83 -12.60
N SER A 369 -20.02 3.39 -11.84
CA SER A 369 -20.60 4.17 -10.76
C SER A 369 -19.58 4.30 -9.64
N VAL A 370 -19.35 5.54 -9.19
CA VAL A 370 -18.39 5.85 -8.13
C VAL A 370 -19.15 6.25 -6.87
N LYS A 371 -18.84 5.60 -5.75
CA LYS A 371 -19.39 5.92 -4.43
C LYS A 371 -18.26 6.20 -3.45
N TYR A 372 -18.40 7.28 -2.67
CA TYR A 372 -17.40 7.74 -1.71
C TYR A 372 -17.89 7.49 -0.28
N TYR A 373 -17.08 6.83 0.53
CA TYR A 373 -17.39 6.51 1.92
C TYR A 373 -16.31 7.06 2.84
N ILE A 374 -16.69 7.80 3.88
CA ILE A 374 -15.74 8.40 4.82
C ILE A 374 -15.23 7.31 5.77
N ALA A 375 -13.93 7.04 5.72
CA ALA A 375 -13.27 6.10 6.62
C ALA A 375 -12.81 6.77 7.93
N GLU A 376 -12.46 8.05 7.86
CA GLU A 376 -11.99 8.82 9.02
C GLU A 376 -12.92 10.01 9.28
N PRO A 377 -13.97 9.84 10.11
CA PRO A 377 -14.95 10.89 10.35
C PRO A 377 -14.40 12.07 11.15
N ASP A 378 -13.28 11.89 11.86
CA ASP A 378 -12.65 12.94 12.67
C ASP A 378 -11.69 13.83 11.85
N ASP A 379 -11.41 13.49 10.58
CA ASP A 379 -10.56 14.32 9.73
C ASP A 379 -11.24 15.67 9.41
N PRO A 380 -10.65 16.82 9.80
CA PRO A 380 -11.22 18.14 9.54
C PRO A 380 -11.28 18.48 8.05
N ILE A 381 -10.37 17.95 7.23
CA ILE A 381 -10.33 18.27 5.80
C ILE A 381 -11.50 17.62 5.07
N ILE A 382 -11.73 16.31 5.27
CA ILE A 382 -12.88 15.64 4.67
C ILE A 382 -14.21 16.21 5.17
N ASN A 383 -14.27 16.62 6.44
CA ASN A 383 -15.46 17.27 6.98
C ASN A 383 -15.79 18.59 6.28
N ALA A 384 -14.78 19.41 5.95
CA ALA A 384 -15.00 20.62 5.16
C ALA A 384 -15.54 20.29 3.76
N TYR A 385 -15.01 19.27 3.09
CA TYR A 385 -15.51 18.83 1.78
C TYR A 385 -16.92 18.23 1.85
N ARG A 386 -17.25 17.52 2.93
CA ARG A 386 -18.60 17.00 3.18
C ARG A 386 -19.64 18.09 3.26
N VAL A 387 -19.30 19.23 3.89
CA VAL A 387 -20.18 20.42 3.94
C VAL A 387 -20.26 21.10 2.58
N ALA A 388 -19.13 21.23 1.87
CA ALA A 388 -19.09 21.89 0.55
C ALA A 388 -19.83 21.11 -0.55
N TYR A 389 -19.88 19.78 -0.47
CA TYR A 389 -20.51 18.89 -1.45
C TYR A 389 -21.52 17.92 -0.82
N PRO A 390 -22.71 18.41 -0.41
CA PRO A 390 -23.73 17.57 0.20
C PRO A 390 -24.15 16.40 -0.69
N GLY A 391 -24.23 15.19 -0.11
CA GLY A 391 -24.67 13.97 -0.80
C GLY A 391 -23.59 13.21 -1.59
N VAL A 392 -22.37 13.76 -1.73
CA VAL A 392 -21.26 13.06 -2.39
C VAL A 392 -20.65 11.99 -1.49
N PHE A 393 -20.46 12.33 -0.21
CA PHE A 393 -19.82 11.46 0.78
C PHE A 393 -20.86 10.75 1.66
N LYS A 394 -20.68 9.45 1.83
CA LYS A 394 -21.54 8.58 2.63
C LYS A 394 -20.82 8.07 3.88
N GLN A 395 -21.58 7.51 4.81
CA GLN A 395 -21.04 6.89 6.02
C GLN A 395 -20.43 5.54 5.68
N LEU A 396 -19.40 5.11 6.41
CA LEU A 396 -18.72 3.85 6.14
C LEU A 396 -19.65 2.64 6.31
N GLU A 397 -20.61 2.77 7.21
CA GLU A 397 -21.64 1.80 7.55
C GLU A 397 -22.65 1.60 6.40
N ASP A 398 -22.65 2.47 5.38
CA ASP A 398 -23.46 2.31 4.17
C ASP A 398 -22.79 1.38 3.13
N ILE A 399 -21.53 0.97 3.34
CA ILE A 399 -20.86 0.02 2.46
C ILE A 399 -21.57 -1.34 2.57
N PRO A 400 -21.98 -1.98 1.45
CA PRO A 400 -22.54 -3.34 1.49
C PRO A 400 -21.61 -4.32 2.22
N SER A 401 -22.17 -5.20 3.06
CA SER A 401 -21.40 -6.15 3.88
C SER A 401 -20.39 -6.96 3.07
N ASP A 402 -20.76 -7.38 1.86
CA ASP A 402 -19.88 -8.10 0.95
C ASP A 402 -18.63 -7.30 0.61
N LEU A 403 -18.73 -5.99 0.36
CA LEU A 403 -17.58 -5.14 0.06
C LEU A 403 -16.83 -4.67 1.31
N ARG A 404 -17.55 -4.44 2.41
CA ARG A 404 -16.94 -4.00 3.68
C ARG A 404 -15.97 -5.05 4.20
N ARG A 405 -16.34 -6.33 4.03
CA ARG A 405 -15.48 -7.46 4.29
C ARG A 405 -14.20 -7.45 3.49
N HIS A 406 -14.02 -6.62 2.45
CA HIS A 406 -12.80 -6.48 1.65
C HIS A 406 -12.01 -5.20 1.90
N LEU A 407 -12.37 -4.42 2.92
CA LEU A 407 -11.54 -3.30 3.33
C LEU A 407 -10.20 -3.80 3.90
N ARG A 408 -9.14 -3.04 3.62
CA ARG A 408 -7.78 -3.33 4.09
C ARG A 408 -7.05 -2.05 4.48
N TYR A 409 -5.94 -2.21 5.19
CA TYR A 409 -5.06 -1.11 5.55
C TYR A 409 -4.19 -0.72 4.34
N PRO A 410 -4.18 0.54 3.87
CA PRO A 410 -3.48 0.90 2.64
C PRO A 410 -1.97 0.72 2.75
N ARG A 411 -1.36 0.08 1.74
CA ARG A 411 0.06 -0.26 1.73
C ARG A 411 0.97 0.96 1.75
N GLU A 412 0.66 1.98 0.94
CA GLU A 412 1.50 3.17 0.82
C GLU A 412 1.43 4.03 2.08
N LEU A 413 0.22 4.25 2.61
CA LEU A 413 0.05 4.94 3.88
C LEU A 413 0.86 4.25 4.98
N TYR A 414 0.75 2.93 5.08
CA TYR A 414 1.47 2.17 6.10
C TYR A 414 2.98 2.26 5.93
N PHE A 415 3.49 2.13 4.70
CA PHE A 415 4.92 2.31 4.41
C PHE A 415 5.41 3.68 4.88
N MET A 416 4.70 4.74 4.53
CA MET A 416 5.06 6.11 4.90
C MET A 416 4.96 6.33 6.42
N GLN A 417 3.91 5.83 7.06
CA GLN A 417 3.74 5.89 8.52
C GLN A 417 4.90 5.20 9.24
N MET A 418 5.30 4.01 8.80
CA MET A 418 6.43 3.29 9.38
C MET A 418 7.76 3.98 9.13
N MET A 419 7.94 4.62 7.96
CA MET A 419 9.11 5.44 7.66
C MET A 419 9.25 6.63 8.63
N VAL A 420 8.14 7.32 8.94
CA VAL A 420 8.15 8.40 9.94
C VAL A 420 8.37 7.84 11.35
N TYR A 421 7.64 6.78 11.70
CA TYR A 421 7.71 6.14 13.01
C TYR A 421 9.10 5.57 13.33
N ALA A 422 9.86 5.16 12.31
CA ALA A 422 11.24 4.67 12.43
C ALA A 422 12.14 5.58 13.30
N LYS A 423 11.90 6.90 13.23
CA LYS A 423 12.58 7.90 14.03
C LYS A 423 11.72 8.39 15.21
N TYR A 424 10.42 8.64 14.96
CA TYR A 424 9.52 9.32 15.88
C TYR A 424 8.94 8.44 17.01
N HIS A 425 9.19 7.13 17.01
CA HIS A 425 8.90 6.28 18.16
C HIS A 425 9.69 6.67 19.42
N GLN A 426 10.79 7.41 19.26
CA GLN A 426 11.58 7.99 20.36
C GLN A 426 10.89 9.25 20.88
N THR A 427 9.92 9.08 21.78
CA THR A 427 9.06 10.18 22.25
C THR A 427 9.73 11.16 23.21
N ASN A 428 10.84 10.75 23.85
CA ASN A 428 11.61 11.61 24.75
C ASN A 428 12.60 12.48 23.96
N PRO A 429 12.66 13.81 24.16
CA PRO A 429 13.57 14.70 23.44
C PRO A 429 15.06 14.33 23.57
N ASN A 430 15.50 13.78 24.70
CA ASN A 430 16.88 13.34 24.88
C ASN A 430 17.20 12.17 23.94
N LEU A 431 16.37 11.12 23.97
CA LEU A 431 16.52 9.95 23.09
C LEU A 431 16.36 10.34 21.62
N PHE A 432 15.40 11.21 21.31
CA PHE A 432 15.20 11.73 19.98
C PHE A 432 16.40 12.55 19.48
N PHE A 433 17.10 13.29 20.33
CA PHE A 433 18.31 13.98 19.91
C PHE A 433 19.48 13.02 19.69
N GLU A 434 19.63 12.01 20.56
CA GLU A 434 20.67 10.98 20.45
C GLU A 434 20.55 10.12 19.19
N GLN A 435 19.33 9.86 18.72
CA GLN A 435 19.05 9.03 17.54
C GLN A 435 19.61 7.59 17.64
N ALA A 436 19.94 7.12 18.84
CA ALA A 436 20.58 5.83 19.07
C ALA A 436 19.66 4.64 18.77
N GLU A 437 18.34 4.82 18.79
CA GLU A 437 17.35 3.77 18.54
C GLU A 437 16.66 3.87 17.18
N THR A 438 17.14 4.74 16.29
CA THR A 438 16.49 4.93 15.00
C THR A 438 16.50 3.63 14.18
N TRP A 439 15.32 3.26 13.68
CA TRP A 439 15.12 2.08 12.85
C TRP A 439 15.22 2.39 11.36
N GLN A 440 15.36 1.33 10.58
CA GLN A 440 15.26 1.31 9.13
C GLN A 440 14.49 0.06 8.71
N PHE A 441 13.90 0.08 7.52
CA PHE A 441 13.32 -1.11 6.93
C PHE A 441 14.35 -2.24 6.87
N ALA A 442 13.94 -3.44 7.28
CA ALA A 442 14.80 -4.60 7.19
C ALA A 442 15.17 -4.88 5.72
N LYS A 443 16.37 -5.42 5.50
CA LYS A 443 16.90 -5.66 4.14
C LYS A 443 17.13 -7.15 3.91
N VAL A 444 16.86 -7.59 2.69
CA VAL A 444 17.21 -8.90 2.11
C VAL A 444 17.76 -8.64 0.73
N ASN A 445 18.88 -9.25 0.36
CA ASN A 445 19.55 -9.05 -0.92
C ASN A 445 19.84 -7.55 -1.21
N LYS A 446 20.22 -6.81 -0.15
CA LYS A 446 20.44 -5.35 -0.15
C LYS A 446 19.20 -4.50 -0.52
N LYS A 447 18.03 -5.11 -0.69
CA LYS A 447 16.75 -4.45 -0.95
C LYS A 447 15.94 -4.39 0.34
N SER A 448 15.24 -3.28 0.57
CA SER A 448 14.33 -3.15 1.71
C SER A 448 13.11 -4.05 1.51
N ILE A 449 12.69 -4.74 2.57
CA ILE A 449 11.41 -5.44 2.60
C ILE A 449 10.31 -4.38 2.70
N MET A 450 9.50 -4.29 1.65
CA MET A 450 8.30 -3.45 1.65
C MET A 450 7.20 -4.12 2.48
N PRO A 451 6.30 -3.36 3.13
CA PRO A 451 5.18 -3.93 3.85
C PRO A 451 4.35 -4.88 2.96
N TYR A 452 3.89 -6.00 3.50
CA TYR A 452 3.13 -7.03 2.77
C TYR A 452 1.94 -7.56 3.57
N TYR A 453 0.92 -8.04 2.85
CA TYR A 453 -0.28 -8.60 3.47
C TYR A 453 -0.08 -10.05 3.89
N GLN A 454 -0.64 -10.39 5.05
CA GLN A 454 -0.65 -11.71 5.63
C GLN A 454 -1.98 -11.95 6.35
N THR A 455 -2.56 -13.12 6.12
CA THR A 455 -3.71 -13.62 6.87
C THR A 455 -3.22 -14.56 7.95
N MET A 456 -3.45 -14.26 9.22
CA MET A 456 -3.07 -15.16 10.32
C MET A 456 -4.01 -15.01 11.50
N ASP A 457 -4.06 -16.03 12.34
CA ASP A 457 -4.73 -15.97 13.63
C ASP A 457 -3.73 -15.58 14.72
N PHE A 458 -3.96 -14.43 15.37
CA PHE A 458 -3.17 -13.95 16.50
C PHE A 458 -3.61 -14.55 17.85
N GLY A 459 -4.62 -15.43 17.86
CA GLY A 459 -5.06 -16.20 19.03
C GLY A 459 -5.96 -15.45 20.01
N HIS A 460 -6.30 -14.18 19.75
CA HIS A 460 -7.10 -13.37 20.68
C HIS A 460 -8.60 -13.33 20.39
N CYS A 461 -9.07 -13.82 19.23
CA CYS A 461 -10.49 -13.81 18.84
C CYS A 461 -10.99 -15.19 18.39
N ASN A 462 -10.91 -16.21 19.25
CA ASN A 462 -11.50 -17.55 19.02
C ASN A 462 -11.13 -18.21 17.67
N ASN A 463 -9.84 -18.26 17.33
CA ASN A 463 -9.31 -18.80 16.08
C ASN A 463 -9.75 -18.05 14.80
N ARG A 464 -10.07 -16.76 14.92
CA ARG A 464 -10.41 -15.94 13.77
C ARG A 464 -9.15 -15.44 13.08
N GLU A 465 -9.04 -15.65 11.77
CA GLU A 465 -7.94 -15.08 11.03
C GLU A 465 -8.16 -13.60 10.72
N GLU A 466 -7.07 -12.85 10.79
CA GLU A 466 -7.00 -11.43 10.50
C GLU A 466 -6.12 -11.17 9.29
N PHE A 467 -6.58 -10.28 8.42
CA PHE A 467 -5.80 -9.79 7.29
C PHE A 467 -5.06 -8.52 7.68
N VAL A 468 -3.74 -8.63 7.79
CA VAL A 468 -2.88 -7.58 8.31
C VAL A 468 -1.71 -7.28 7.37
N MET A 469 -1.18 -6.08 7.46
CA MET A 469 0.07 -5.68 6.86
C MET A 469 1.21 -5.88 7.85
N ILE A 470 2.29 -6.52 7.42
CA ILE A 470 3.48 -6.76 8.22
C ILE A 470 4.63 -5.90 7.72
N ASN A 471 5.34 -5.26 8.64
CA ASN A 471 6.58 -4.55 8.34
C ASN A 471 7.70 -4.82 9.36
N PRO A 472 8.76 -5.56 8.97
CA PRO A 472 9.92 -5.77 9.83
C PRO A 472 10.92 -4.61 9.75
N MET A 473 11.49 -4.23 10.90
CA MET A 473 12.53 -3.19 10.95
C MET A 473 13.74 -3.61 11.78
N THR A 474 14.91 -3.11 11.37
CA THR A 474 16.18 -3.29 12.08
C THR A 474 16.73 -1.92 12.48
N PRO A 475 17.64 -1.82 13.48
CA PRO A 475 18.33 -0.59 13.77
C PRO A 475 19.19 -0.13 12.58
N ILE A 476 19.44 1.18 12.50
CA ILE A 476 20.43 1.70 11.55
C ILE A 476 21.79 1.02 11.81
N ASN A 477 22.46 0.61 10.74
CA ASN A 477 23.77 -0.08 10.76
C ASN A 477 23.82 -1.41 11.54
N ARG A 478 22.67 -2.02 11.84
CA ARG A 478 22.60 -3.38 12.38
C ARG A 478 21.63 -4.25 11.60
N SER A 479 21.90 -5.56 11.64
CA SER A 479 21.16 -6.56 10.88
C SER A 479 20.21 -7.40 11.74
N ASN A 480 20.22 -7.23 13.08
CA ASN A 480 19.31 -7.92 13.98
C ASN A 480 17.91 -7.31 13.94
N LEU A 481 16.88 -8.15 14.03
CA LEU A 481 15.50 -7.70 14.06
C LEU A 481 15.22 -6.99 15.39
N SER A 482 14.61 -5.81 15.34
CA SER A 482 14.25 -5.05 16.56
C SER A 482 12.76 -4.91 16.75
N MET A 483 11.97 -4.93 15.67
CA MET A 483 10.53 -4.91 15.77
C MET A 483 9.85 -5.48 14.53
N ILE A 484 8.59 -5.89 14.72
CA ILE A 484 7.64 -6.17 13.65
C ILE A 484 6.43 -5.26 13.86
N GLY A 485 6.18 -4.36 12.92
CA GLY A 485 4.93 -3.63 12.83
C GLY A 485 3.84 -4.50 12.19
N VAL A 486 2.63 -4.42 12.72
CA VAL A 486 1.43 -5.08 12.22
C VAL A 486 0.31 -4.04 12.12
N ALA A 487 -0.20 -3.80 10.93
CA ALA A 487 -1.34 -2.91 10.72
C ALA A 487 -2.57 -3.69 10.26
N GLY A 488 -3.71 -3.45 10.89
CA GLY A 488 -4.97 -4.12 10.59
C GLY A 488 -6.14 -3.14 10.65
N ILE A 489 -7.31 -3.62 10.27
CA ILE A 489 -8.57 -2.85 10.37
C ILE A 489 -9.55 -3.47 11.37
N PHE A 490 -9.17 -4.57 11.98
CA PHE A 490 -10.05 -5.36 12.81
C PHE A 490 -10.01 -4.87 14.26
N ASP A 491 -11.18 -4.69 14.89
CA ASP A 491 -11.22 -4.35 16.31
C ASP A 491 -11.00 -5.58 17.18
N THR A 492 -9.73 -5.77 17.56
CA THR A 492 -9.29 -6.88 18.42
C THR A 492 -9.96 -6.90 19.81
N LYS A 493 -10.63 -5.82 20.24
CA LYS A 493 -11.32 -5.75 21.54
C LYS A 493 -12.75 -6.27 21.49
N SER A 494 -13.52 -5.89 20.46
CA SER A 494 -14.91 -6.33 20.31
C SER A 494 -15.01 -7.68 19.57
N CYS A 495 -13.98 -8.02 18.78
CA CYS A 495 -13.97 -9.16 17.87
C CYS A 495 -15.18 -9.18 16.89
N GLU A 496 -15.84 -8.03 16.67
CA GLU A 496 -17.04 -7.92 15.85
C GLU A 496 -16.74 -8.21 14.37
N ALA A 497 -17.64 -8.95 13.71
CA ALA A 497 -17.52 -9.15 12.28
C ALA A 497 -17.74 -7.83 11.53
N ASP A 498 -16.90 -7.59 10.52
CA ASP A 498 -17.01 -6.48 9.58
C ASP A 498 -16.81 -5.08 10.20
N SER A 499 -16.22 -5.00 11.40
CA SER A 499 -15.77 -3.74 11.99
C SER A 499 -14.65 -3.12 11.15
N TYR A 500 -14.64 -1.79 11.03
CA TYR A 500 -13.52 -1.05 10.45
C TYR A 500 -12.94 -0.11 11.51
N LYS A 501 -11.79 -0.50 12.06
CA LYS A 501 -11.01 0.25 13.03
C LYS A 501 -9.53 0.10 12.73
N PRO A 502 -8.98 0.94 11.84
CA PRO A 502 -7.56 0.95 11.52
C PRO A 502 -6.73 1.03 12.81
N ASN A 503 -5.76 0.13 12.94
CA ASN A 503 -4.85 0.13 14.06
C ASN A 503 -3.48 -0.38 13.64
N ILE A 504 -2.45 0.09 14.32
CA ILE A 504 -1.08 -0.38 14.17
C ILE A 504 -0.61 -0.87 15.54
N LYS A 505 -0.12 -2.10 15.57
CA LYS A 505 0.57 -2.71 16.71
C LYS A 505 2.03 -2.91 16.34
N VAL A 506 2.93 -2.68 17.30
CA VAL A 506 4.37 -2.88 17.13
C VAL A 506 4.84 -3.89 18.15
N TYR A 507 5.30 -5.04 17.68
CA TYR A 507 5.95 -6.05 18.50
C TYR A 507 7.44 -5.72 18.59
N LYS A 508 7.88 -5.20 19.73
CA LYS A 508 9.27 -4.81 19.98
C LYS A 508 10.02 -5.96 20.65
N PHE A 509 11.17 -6.32 20.10
CA PHE A 509 12.06 -7.30 20.72
C PHE A 509 12.97 -6.62 21.74
N LYS A 510 13.19 -7.31 22.86
CA LYS A 510 14.09 -6.82 23.90
C LYS A 510 15.55 -6.87 23.43
N ARG A 511 16.41 -6.06 24.06
CA ARG A 511 17.83 -5.92 23.69
C ARG A 511 18.74 -7.02 24.22
N ASP A 512 18.28 -7.74 25.22
CA ASP A 512 19.00 -8.83 25.88
C ASP A 512 18.99 -10.11 25.05
N VAL A 513 18.03 -10.27 24.12
CA VAL A 513 17.96 -11.42 23.22
C VAL A 513 18.16 -10.97 21.78
N GLN A 514 19.18 -11.51 21.13
CA GLN A 514 19.43 -11.24 19.72
C GLN A 514 18.47 -12.07 18.85
N VAL A 515 17.59 -11.38 18.13
CA VAL A 515 16.74 -11.99 17.10
C VAL A 515 17.40 -11.79 15.75
N ASN A 516 17.65 -12.89 15.04
CA ASN A 516 18.19 -12.83 13.68
C ASN A 516 17.28 -11.97 12.81
N GLY A 517 17.83 -10.97 12.13
CA GLY A 517 17.07 -10.23 11.13
C GLY A 517 17.17 -10.85 9.74
N PRO A 518 16.39 -10.34 8.76
CA PRO A 518 16.28 -10.96 7.44
C PRO A 518 17.61 -11.12 6.70
N ALA A 519 18.52 -10.15 6.80
CA ALA A 519 19.85 -10.23 6.21
C ALA A 519 20.73 -11.32 6.86
N GLN A 520 20.53 -11.62 8.15
CA GLN A 520 21.25 -12.69 8.84
C GLN A 520 20.70 -14.05 8.42
N VAL A 521 19.37 -14.18 8.33
CA VAL A 521 18.71 -15.40 7.82
C VAL A 521 19.13 -15.68 6.39
N GLU A 522 19.20 -14.66 5.53
CA GLU A 522 19.74 -14.78 4.18
C GLU A 522 21.19 -15.31 4.18
N ALA A 523 22.05 -14.77 5.05
CA ALA A 523 23.42 -15.26 5.17
C ALA A 523 23.48 -16.73 5.61
N LEU A 524 22.60 -17.16 6.51
CA LEU A 524 22.48 -18.58 6.90
C LEU A 524 22.03 -19.46 5.74
N ILE A 525 21.07 -18.99 4.93
CA ILE A 525 20.61 -19.68 3.72
C ILE A 525 21.75 -19.86 2.72
N ASP A 526 22.55 -18.81 2.50
CA ASP A 526 23.65 -18.83 1.52
C ASP A 526 24.87 -19.64 2.00
N GLN A 527 25.04 -19.78 3.31
CA GLN A 527 26.10 -20.57 3.93
C GLN A 527 25.75 -22.06 4.04
N ASP A 528 24.48 -22.45 3.94
CA ASP A 528 24.08 -23.85 3.97
C ASP A 528 24.61 -24.58 2.71
N PRO A 529 25.47 -25.61 2.87
CA PRO A 529 26.10 -26.27 1.73
C PRO A 529 25.10 -26.92 0.77
N VAL A 530 24.02 -27.50 1.29
CA VAL A 530 23.02 -28.21 0.47
C VAL A 530 22.20 -27.22 -0.36
N ILE A 531 21.85 -26.08 0.22
CA ILE A 531 21.13 -25.01 -0.49
C ILE A 531 22.04 -24.37 -1.55
N SER A 532 23.27 -24.02 -1.16
CA SER A 532 24.24 -23.34 -2.03
C SER A 532 24.64 -24.19 -3.25
N GLU A 533 24.88 -25.50 -3.05
CA GLU A 533 25.11 -26.45 -4.14
C GLU A 533 23.91 -26.47 -5.11
N GLN A 534 22.69 -26.57 -4.57
CA GLN A 534 21.49 -26.65 -5.37
C GLN A 534 21.23 -25.38 -6.18
N PHE A 535 21.47 -24.20 -5.62
CA PHE A 535 21.36 -22.92 -6.34
C PHE A 535 22.39 -22.83 -7.46
N THR A 536 23.63 -23.24 -7.22
CA THR A 536 24.68 -23.25 -8.24
C THR A 536 24.34 -24.18 -9.42
N LEU A 537 23.57 -25.26 -9.17
CA LEU A 537 23.09 -26.17 -10.22
C LEU A 537 21.88 -25.63 -10.99
N TRP A 538 20.95 -24.94 -10.33
CA TRP A 538 19.77 -24.37 -10.99
C TRP A 538 20.05 -23.06 -11.72
N ASP A 539 21.04 -22.30 -11.25
CA ASP A 539 21.47 -21.05 -11.84
C ASP A 539 22.51 -21.30 -12.95
N GLN A 540 22.13 -22.14 -13.92
CA GLN A 540 22.96 -22.53 -15.06
C GLN A 540 22.22 -22.35 -16.38
N HIS A 541 23.00 -22.01 -17.42
CA HIS A 541 22.65 -21.95 -18.84
C HIS A 541 21.17 -22.21 -19.19
N GLY A 542 20.33 -21.18 -19.07
CA GLY A 542 18.95 -21.22 -19.54
C GLY A 542 17.90 -20.94 -18.47
N SER A 543 18.25 -21.08 -17.18
CA SER A 543 17.41 -20.72 -16.03
C SER A 543 18.14 -19.80 -15.07
N ASN A 544 17.37 -18.92 -14.42
CA ASN A 544 17.84 -18.08 -13.32
C ASN A 544 17.08 -18.44 -12.05
N VAL A 545 17.78 -18.46 -10.91
CA VAL A 545 17.16 -18.62 -9.59
C VAL A 545 16.88 -17.25 -8.98
N GLU A 546 15.63 -16.97 -8.67
CA GLU A 546 15.22 -15.74 -7.98
C GLU A 546 14.69 -16.08 -6.58
N LYS A 547 15.24 -15.42 -5.56
CA LYS A 547 14.70 -15.47 -4.20
C LYS A 547 13.55 -14.47 -4.11
N GLY A 548 12.37 -14.94 -3.70
CA GLY A 548 11.21 -14.08 -3.50
C GLY A 548 11.29 -13.13 -2.31
N ARG A 549 10.15 -12.60 -1.87
CA ARG A 549 10.09 -11.83 -0.63
C ARG A 549 10.24 -12.76 0.58
N MET A 550 11.00 -12.34 1.59
CA MET A 550 11.07 -13.06 2.87
C MET A 550 9.83 -12.74 3.70
N VAL A 551 8.98 -13.74 3.92
CA VAL A 551 7.83 -13.66 4.80
C VAL A 551 8.29 -13.94 6.23
N ILE A 552 7.88 -13.09 7.16
CA ILE A 552 8.31 -13.11 8.56
C ILE A 552 7.05 -13.17 9.41
N LEU A 553 6.93 -14.23 10.20
CA LEU A 553 5.74 -14.52 10.96
C LEU A 553 6.11 -14.68 12.44
N PRO A 554 5.49 -13.91 13.35
CA PRO A 554 5.54 -14.26 14.76
C PRO A 554 4.81 -15.60 14.97
N MET A 555 5.51 -16.59 15.49
CA MET A 555 4.99 -17.92 15.77
C MET A 555 4.75 -18.10 17.27
N GLY A 556 3.48 -18.26 17.64
CA GLY A 556 3.09 -18.47 19.02
C GLY A 556 3.47 -17.26 19.89
N GLU A 557 4.07 -17.54 21.04
CA GLU A 557 4.46 -16.49 21.99
C GLU A 557 5.94 -16.11 21.90
N ASN A 558 6.80 -16.99 21.38
CA ASN A 558 8.23 -16.90 21.64
C ASN A 558 9.16 -17.10 20.44
N SER A 559 8.64 -17.43 19.25
CA SER A 559 9.48 -17.76 18.08
C SER A 559 9.17 -16.87 16.89
N ILE A 560 10.17 -16.63 16.03
CA ILE A 560 9.98 -15.95 14.74
C ILE A 560 10.34 -16.91 13.62
N LEU A 561 9.44 -17.00 12.66
CA LEU A 561 9.54 -17.82 11.48
C LEU A 561 9.86 -16.99 10.25
N TYR A 562 10.81 -17.49 9.49
CA TYR A 562 11.18 -16.94 8.20
C TYR A 562 10.82 -17.95 7.11
N VAL A 563 10.09 -17.49 6.10
CA VAL A 563 9.73 -18.27 4.91
C VAL A 563 10.22 -17.52 3.69
N GLN A 564 11.05 -18.17 2.90
CA GLN A 564 11.68 -17.61 1.71
C GLN A 564 11.33 -18.50 0.50
N PRO A 565 10.41 -18.08 -0.38
CA PRO A 565 10.12 -18.80 -1.60
C PRO A 565 11.25 -18.63 -2.62
N ILE A 566 11.48 -19.68 -3.41
CA ILE A 566 12.50 -19.73 -4.46
C ILE A 566 11.84 -20.03 -5.79
N TYR A 567 12.04 -19.14 -6.75
CA TYR A 567 11.52 -19.26 -8.10
C TYR A 567 12.62 -19.65 -9.08
N MET A 568 12.28 -20.48 -10.06
CA MET A 568 13.07 -20.65 -11.26
C MET A 568 12.40 -19.91 -12.41
N ILE A 569 13.19 -19.16 -13.17
CA ILE A 569 12.70 -18.40 -14.32
C ILE A 569 13.52 -18.80 -15.55
N ALA A 570 12.85 -19.27 -16.59
CA ALA A 570 13.52 -19.52 -17.86
C ALA A 570 13.92 -18.20 -18.53
N THR A 571 15.15 -18.17 -19.06
CA THR A 571 15.76 -16.97 -19.67
C THR A 571 15.05 -16.48 -20.94
N LYS A 572 14.47 -17.39 -21.72
CA LYS A 572 13.75 -17.05 -22.98
C LYS A 572 12.29 -16.69 -22.76
N THR A 573 11.59 -17.48 -21.95
CA THR A 573 10.17 -17.30 -21.66
C THR A 573 10.00 -17.18 -20.16
N LYS A 574 9.78 -15.96 -19.67
CA LYS A 574 9.63 -15.67 -18.25
C LYS A 574 8.30 -16.23 -17.74
N ILE A 575 8.30 -17.49 -17.37
CA ILE A 575 7.23 -18.12 -16.57
C ILE A 575 7.89 -18.52 -15.25
N PRO A 576 7.77 -17.67 -14.22
CA PRO A 576 8.27 -18.03 -12.89
C PRO A 576 7.57 -19.29 -12.37
N GLU A 577 8.36 -20.25 -11.91
CA GLU A 577 7.87 -21.46 -11.24
C GLU A 577 8.35 -21.46 -9.79
N LEU A 578 7.44 -21.66 -8.83
CA LEU A 578 7.80 -21.88 -7.44
C LEU A 578 8.44 -23.26 -7.31
N THR A 579 9.75 -23.31 -7.07
CA THR A 579 10.54 -24.55 -7.09
C THR A 579 10.79 -25.10 -5.70
N ARG A 580 11.07 -24.21 -4.74
CA ARG A 580 11.28 -24.57 -3.33
C ARG A 580 10.75 -23.50 -2.40
N VAL A 581 10.56 -23.90 -1.15
CA VAL A 581 10.35 -23.01 -0.02
C VAL A 581 11.44 -23.31 1.01
N ILE A 582 12.09 -22.25 1.47
CA ILE A 582 13.08 -22.30 2.54
C ILE A 582 12.41 -21.78 3.80
N VAL A 583 12.60 -22.50 4.91
CA VAL A 583 12.07 -22.14 6.22
C VAL A 583 13.21 -22.05 7.22
N SER A 584 13.17 -21.04 8.07
CA SER A 584 14.17 -20.85 9.13
C SER A 584 13.55 -20.36 10.43
N ILE A 585 14.07 -20.90 11.54
CA ILE A 585 13.82 -20.44 12.91
C ILE A 585 15.17 -20.45 13.63
N GLY A 586 15.51 -19.33 14.29
CA GLY A 586 16.82 -19.17 14.93
C GLY A 586 17.95 -19.31 13.91
N ASN A 587 18.89 -20.22 14.15
CA ASN A 587 20.02 -20.50 13.27
C ASN A 587 19.79 -21.71 12.34
N GLU A 588 18.64 -22.38 12.45
CA GLU A 588 18.34 -23.54 11.63
C GLU A 588 17.65 -23.13 10.34
N VAL A 589 18.10 -23.72 9.24
CA VAL A 589 17.55 -23.52 7.89
C VAL A 589 17.22 -24.87 7.27
N VAL A 590 16.10 -24.93 6.57
CA VAL A 590 15.65 -26.10 5.83
C VAL A 590 15.03 -25.68 4.49
N MET A 591 15.42 -26.36 3.41
CA MET A 591 14.79 -26.24 2.11
C MET A 591 13.94 -27.47 1.79
N ALA A 592 12.70 -27.26 1.34
CA ALA A 592 11.80 -28.34 0.90
C ALA A 592 10.87 -27.90 -0.24
N ARG A 593 10.08 -28.85 -0.76
CA ARG A 593 9.07 -28.58 -1.79
C ARG A 593 7.75 -28.02 -1.24
N THR A 594 7.43 -28.29 0.03
CA THR A 594 6.19 -27.80 0.63
C THR A 594 6.49 -27.25 2.02
N LEU A 595 5.70 -26.28 2.46
CA LEU A 595 5.79 -25.72 3.80
C LEU A 595 5.71 -26.85 4.85
N ARG A 596 4.69 -27.72 4.75
CA ARG A 596 4.51 -28.85 5.69
C ARG A 596 5.75 -29.73 5.82
N VAL A 597 6.42 -30.06 4.70
CA VAL A 597 7.65 -30.86 4.73
C VAL A 597 8.83 -30.07 5.32
N ALA A 598 8.95 -28.78 5.00
CA ALA A 598 9.98 -27.92 5.58
C ALA A 598 9.84 -27.83 7.10
N PHE A 599 8.63 -27.60 7.61
CA PHE A 599 8.34 -27.58 9.05
C PHE A 599 8.66 -28.90 9.73
N LYS A 600 8.24 -30.03 9.13
CA LYS A 600 8.54 -31.35 9.69
C LYS A 600 10.05 -31.57 9.86
N LYS A 601 10.82 -31.27 8.82
CA LYS A 601 12.29 -31.38 8.86
C LYS A 601 12.93 -30.42 9.86
N LEU A 602 12.40 -29.20 9.96
CA LEU A 602 12.87 -28.22 10.93
C LEU A 602 12.65 -28.73 12.36
N LYS A 603 11.46 -29.29 12.63
CA LYS A 603 11.14 -29.94 13.92
C LYS A 603 12.12 -31.07 14.23
N GLU A 604 12.38 -31.96 13.27
CA GLU A 604 13.33 -33.08 13.44
C GLU A 604 14.74 -32.59 13.82
N LYS A 605 15.20 -31.46 13.27
CA LYS A 605 16.48 -30.85 13.64
C LYS A 605 16.51 -30.34 15.08
N PHE A 606 15.48 -29.63 15.52
CA PHE A 606 15.40 -29.16 16.91
C PHE A 606 15.32 -30.31 17.91
N GLU A 607 14.57 -31.38 17.60
CA GLU A 607 14.52 -32.58 18.45
C GLU A 607 15.86 -33.32 18.52
N GLN A 608 16.63 -33.34 17.42
CA GLN A 608 17.98 -33.92 17.40
C GLN A 608 18.96 -33.08 18.23
N GLY A 609 18.95 -31.76 18.05
CA GLY A 609 19.75 -30.83 18.85
C GLY A 609 19.49 -30.99 20.35
N ALA A 610 18.22 -31.01 20.76
CA ALA A 610 17.85 -31.22 22.16
C ALA A 610 18.34 -32.57 22.73
N LYS A 611 18.31 -33.64 21.93
CA LYS A 611 18.84 -34.97 22.33
C LYS A 611 20.36 -34.97 22.44
N GLU A 612 21.08 -34.21 21.62
CA GLU A 612 22.54 -34.09 21.70
C GLU A 612 22.98 -33.24 22.89
N THR A 613 22.29 -32.14 23.19
CA THR A 613 22.52 -31.32 24.40
C THR A 613 22.24 -32.12 25.68
N SER A 614 21.17 -32.92 25.68
CA SER A 614 20.85 -33.81 26.82
C SER A 614 21.85 -34.95 27.01
N LYS A 615 22.55 -35.40 25.96
CA LYS A 615 23.57 -36.46 26.04
C LYS A 615 24.96 -35.93 26.41
N THR A 616 25.26 -34.67 26.05
CA THR A 616 26.57 -34.07 26.30
C THR A 616 26.65 -33.36 27.66
N GLY A 617 25.52 -33.09 28.32
CA GLY A 617 25.50 -32.47 29.65
C GLY A 617 26.00 -31.02 29.68
N ILE A 618 26.19 -30.41 28.51
CA ILE A 618 26.65 -29.03 28.37
C ILE A 618 25.42 -28.19 28.01
N SER A 619 24.86 -27.50 29.00
CA SER A 619 23.98 -26.37 28.77
C SER A 619 24.80 -25.27 28.09
N ILE A 620 24.51 -24.98 26.82
CA ILE A 620 25.05 -23.78 26.16
C ILE A 620 24.18 -22.60 26.63
N PRO A 621 24.78 -21.51 27.14
CA PRO A 621 24.04 -20.33 27.61
C PRO A 621 23.30 -19.58 26.50
#